data_AF-A0A935B3Z3-F1
#
_entry.id   AF-A0A935B3Z3-F1
#
_cell.length_a   1.000
_cell.length_b   1.000
_cell.length_c   1.000
_cell.angle_alpha   90.00
_cell.angle_beta   90.00
_cell.angle_gamma   90.00
#
_symmetry.space_group_name_H-M   'P 1'
#
loop_
_entity.id
_entity.type
_entity.pdbx_description
1 polymer ?
#
loop_
_entity_poly.entity_id
_entity_poly.type
_entity_poly.pdbx_seq_one_letter_code
_entity_poly.pdbx_strand_id
1 'polypeptide(L)'
;MPSGRIADARDYRRVREAVHAPAPVAHIESIAAPASDPAVQVEAAQRLQCVWQALQVLPAPVRQAFLLNRLEGLSQREIAQRLGLSEKTVERHVLRALEACHAAADDRP
;
A
#
# COMPACT_ATOMS: atom_id res chain seq x y z
N MET A 1 -28.70 20.14 20.24
CA MET A 1 -27.66 19.14 19.95
C MET A 1 -27.22 19.31 18.52
N PRO A 2 -25.96 19.71 18.28
CA PRO A 2 -25.19 18.99 17.26
C PRO A 2 -23.79 18.65 17.82
N SER A 3 -23.60 17.38 18.17
CA SER A 3 -22.31 16.81 18.58
C SER A 3 -21.61 16.25 17.34
N GLY A 4 -20.43 16.79 17.04
CA GLY A 4 -19.60 16.28 15.96
C GLY A 4 -18.33 17.10 15.83
N ARG A 5 -17.43 16.98 16.80
CA ARG A 5 -16.07 17.52 16.68
C ARG A 5 -15.39 16.79 15.54
N ILE A 6 -15.23 17.48 14.43
CA ILE A 6 -14.42 17.09 13.29
C ILE A 6 -12.99 17.01 13.84
N ALA A 7 -12.43 15.80 13.96
CA ALA A 7 -11.03 15.62 14.33
C ALA A 7 -10.17 16.34 13.27
N ASP A 8 -9.38 17.31 13.72
CA ASP A 8 -8.63 18.23 12.88
C ASP A 8 -7.60 17.49 12.01
N ALA A 9 -7.53 17.86 10.73
CA ALA A 9 -6.63 17.26 9.74
C ALA A 9 -5.12 17.38 10.07
N ARG A 10 -4.75 18.12 11.13
CA ARG A 10 -3.37 18.26 11.62
C ARG A 10 -2.88 17.06 12.41
N ASP A 11 -3.72 16.36 13.16
CA ASP A 11 -3.26 15.27 14.03
C ASP A 11 -2.88 14.00 13.25
N TYR A 12 -3.62 13.69 12.17
CA TYR A 12 -3.29 12.59 11.28
C TYR A 12 -1.95 12.78 10.54
N ARG A 13 -1.49 14.02 10.36
CA ARG A 13 -0.24 14.33 9.65
C ARG A 13 0.99 13.85 10.42
N ARG A 14 1.00 13.98 11.75
CA ARG A 14 2.13 13.59 12.61
C ARG A 14 2.36 12.07 12.65
N VAL A 15 1.29 11.29 12.67
CA VAL A 15 1.40 9.82 12.62
C VAL A 15 1.83 9.36 11.23
N ARG A 16 1.35 10.02 10.17
CA ARG A 16 1.73 9.73 8.78
C ARG A 16 3.17 10.10 8.47
N GLU A 17 3.65 11.23 8.99
CA GLU A 17 5.07 11.61 8.91
C GLU A 17 5.95 10.59 9.64
N ALA A 18 5.51 9.97 10.73
CA ALA A 18 6.32 8.94 11.39
C ALA A 18 6.39 7.61 10.60
N VAL A 19 5.32 7.23 9.90
CA VAL A 19 5.25 5.98 9.10
C VAL A 19 5.80 6.17 7.67
N HIS A 20 5.81 7.40 7.17
CA HIS A 20 6.21 7.75 5.80
C HIS A 20 7.36 8.77 5.73
N ALA A 21 8.02 9.06 6.85
CA ALA A 21 9.24 9.86 6.84
C ALA A 21 10.26 9.15 5.95
N PRO A 22 10.79 9.81 4.91
CA PRO A 22 12.01 9.31 4.30
C PRO A 22 13.06 9.28 5.42
N ALA A 23 13.61 8.09 5.69
CA ALA A 23 14.77 7.99 6.56
C ALA A 23 15.80 9.02 6.06
N PRO A 24 16.44 9.80 6.95
CA PRO A 24 17.50 10.71 6.52
C PRO A 24 18.52 9.86 5.75
N VAL A 25 18.69 10.17 4.46
CA VAL A 25 19.60 9.44 3.56
C VAL A 25 21.03 9.86 3.91
N ALA A 26 21.47 9.48 5.11
CA ALA A 26 22.83 9.60 5.54
C ALA A 26 23.61 8.48 4.86
N HIS A 27 24.36 8.85 3.82
CA HIS A 27 25.36 8.03 3.13
C HIS A 27 24.83 6.68 2.63
N ILE A 28 24.47 6.61 1.35
CA ILE A 28 24.33 5.33 0.65
C ILE A 28 25.75 4.78 0.48
N GLU A 29 26.32 4.20 1.55
CA GLU A 29 27.29 3.14 1.34
C GLU A 29 26.56 2.09 0.53
N SER A 30 27.12 1.75 -0.63
CA SER A 30 26.61 0.70 -1.50
C SER A 30 26.58 -0.59 -0.69
N ILE A 31 25.45 -0.87 -0.05
CA ILE A 31 25.13 -2.18 0.46
C ILE A 31 24.97 -3.02 -0.79
N ALA A 32 26.06 -3.66 -1.23
CA ALA A 32 25.96 -4.75 -2.16
C ALA A 32 24.99 -5.73 -1.50
N ALA A 33 23.76 -5.79 -2.00
CA ALA A 33 22.81 -6.78 -1.54
C ALA A 33 23.53 -8.12 -1.63
N PRO A 34 23.67 -8.89 -0.53
CA PRO A 34 24.30 -10.19 -0.62
C PRO A 34 23.57 -10.92 -1.73
N ALA A 35 24.31 -11.38 -2.74
CA ALA A 35 23.76 -12.08 -3.88
C ALA A 35 22.93 -13.23 -3.32
N SER A 36 21.62 -13.03 -3.24
CA SER A 36 20.71 -14.01 -2.67
C SER A 36 20.80 -15.22 -3.57
N ASP A 37 20.76 -16.42 -2.98
CA ASP A 37 20.76 -17.67 -3.71
C ASP A 37 19.81 -17.55 -4.94
N PRO A 38 20.25 -17.89 -6.16
CA PRO A 38 19.38 -17.85 -7.34
C PRO A 38 18.00 -18.49 -7.11
N ALA A 39 17.92 -19.55 -6.29
CA ALA A 39 16.65 -20.18 -5.93
C ALA A 39 15.74 -19.23 -5.12
N VAL A 40 16.31 -18.46 -4.19
CA VAL A 40 15.59 -17.45 -3.39
C VAL A 40 15.11 -16.30 -4.28
N GLN A 41 15.90 -15.88 -5.27
CA GLN A 41 15.50 -14.84 -6.22
C GLN A 41 14.32 -15.29 -7.10
N VAL A 42 14.38 -16.53 -7.59
CA VAL A 42 13.30 -17.12 -8.39
C VAL A 42 12.02 -17.25 -7.56
N GLU A 43 12.11 -17.73 -6.33
CA GLU A 43 10.97 -17.83 -5.42
C GLU A 43 10.34 -16.46 -5.13
N ALA A 44 11.17 -15.44 -4.85
CA ALA A 44 10.69 -14.07 -4.65
C ALA A 44 9.98 -13.50 -5.88
N ALA A 45 10.54 -13.72 -7.07
CA ALA A 45 9.95 -13.28 -8.34
C ALA A 45 8.60 -13.97 -8.60
N GLN A 46 8.50 -15.27 -8.33
CA GLN A 46 7.26 -16.03 -8.47
C GLN A 46 6.17 -15.51 -7.52
N ARG A 47 6.50 -15.29 -6.24
CA ARG A 47 5.55 -14.72 -5.26
C ARG A 47 5.05 -13.35 -5.70
N LEU A 48 5.96 -12.48 -6.15
CA LEU A 48 5.59 -11.16 -6.66
C LEU A 48 4.65 -11.26 -7.87
N GLN A 49 4.90 -12.22 -8.75
CA GLN A 49 4.06 -12.48 -9.92
C GLN A 49 2.65 -12.94 -9.51
N CYS A 50 2.51 -13.83 -8.52
CA CYS A 50 1.20 -14.24 -7.99
C CYS A 50 0.42 -13.04 -7.44
N VAL A 51 1.06 -12.21 -6.63
CA VAL A 51 0.44 -10.98 -6.09
C VAL A 51 0.01 -10.04 -7.23
N TRP A 52 0.86 -9.85 -8.23
CA TRP A 52 0.52 -9.02 -9.39
C TRP A 52 -0.70 -9.54 -10.15
N GLN A 53 -0.78 -10.85 -10.38
CA GLN A 53 -1.92 -11.48 -11.02
C GLN A 53 -3.20 -11.32 -10.20
N ALA A 54 -3.15 -11.49 -8.87
CA ALA A 54 -4.30 -11.27 -8.01
C ALA A 54 -4.82 -9.83 -8.08
N LEU A 55 -3.92 -8.84 -8.12
CA LEU A 55 -4.29 -7.45 -8.33
C LEU A 55 -4.92 -7.20 -9.71
N GLN A 56 -4.51 -7.94 -10.74
CA GLN A 56 -5.09 -7.79 -12.09
C GLN A 56 -6.55 -8.21 -12.17
N VAL A 57 -6.98 -9.20 -11.37
CA VAL A 57 -8.36 -9.69 -11.31
C VAL A 57 -9.28 -8.73 -10.55
N LEU A 58 -8.74 -7.83 -9.73
CA LEU A 58 -9.53 -6.86 -8.99
C LEU A 58 -10.15 -5.79 -9.91
N PRO A 59 -11.34 -5.27 -9.56
CA PRO A 59 -11.91 -4.12 -10.25
C PRO A 59 -10.94 -2.94 -10.25
N ALA A 60 -10.88 -2.21 -11.37
CA ALA A 60 -10.00 -1.05 -11.55
C ALA A 60 -9.98 -0.06 -10.37
N PRO A 61 -11.12 0.39 -9.79
CA PRO A 61 -11.08 1.33 -8.66
C PRO A 61 -10.48 0.73 -7.38
N VAL A 62 -10.57 -0.59 -7.20
CA VAL A 62 -9.98 -1.30 -6.06
C VAL A 62 -8.45 -1.32 -6.20
N ARG A 63 -7.98 -1.74 -7.39
CA ARG A 63 -6.55 -1.75 -7.72
C ARG A 63 -5.94 -0.35 -7.65
N GLN A 64 -6.62 0.66 -8.19
CA GLN A 64 -6.12 2.02 -8.23
C GLN A 64 -5.98 2.63 -6.83
N ALA A 65 -6.97 2.43 -5.94
CA ALA A 65 -6.89 2.89 -4.56
C ALA A 65 -5.69 2.25 -3.82
N PHE A 66 -5.47 0.95 -4.03
CA PHE A 66 -4.34 0.24 -3.43
C PHE A 66 -2.99 0.75 -3.94
N LEU A 67 -2.83 0.91 -5.26
CA LEU A 67 -1.58 1.40 -5.85
C LEU A 67 -1.26 2.83 -5.42
N LEU A 68 -2.26 3.72 -5.38
CA LEU A 68 -2.09 5.09 -4.87
C LEU A 68 -1.64 5.10 -3.40
N ASN A 69 -2.16 4.17 -2.61
CA ASN A 69 -1.77 4.07 -1.20
C ASN A 69 -0.35 3.51 -1.01
N ARG A 70 0.04 2.48 -1.79
CA ARG A 70 1.31 1.76 -1.62
C ARG A 70 2.48 2.35 -2.38
N LEU A 71 2.26 2.83 -3.61
CA LEU A 71 3.32 3.37 -4.46
C LEU A 71 3.48 4.88 -4.30
N GLU A 72 2.37 5.61 -4.17
CA GLU A 72 2.39 7.07 -4.04
C GLU A 72 2.28 7.55 -2.57
N GLY A 73 2.07 6.63 -1.62
CA GLY A 73 2.01 6.98 -0.21
C GLY A 73 0.80 7.81 0.22
N LEU A 74 -0.22 7.88 -0.65
CA LEU A 74 -1.40 8.70 -0.40
C LEU A 74 -2.26 8.11 0.72
N SER A 75 -2.76 8.99 1.57
CA SER A 75 -3.78 8.65 2.57
C SER A 75 -5.13 8.34 1.93
N GLN A 76 -5.98 7.62 2.66
CA GLN A 76 -7.32 7.26 2.20
C GLN A 76 -8.16 8.50 1.81
N ARG A 77 -7.96 9.62 2.52
CA ARG A 77 -8.60 10.90 2.23
C ARG A 77 -8.13 11.52 0.92
N GLU A 78 -6.82 11.53 0.66
CA GLU A 78 -6.27 12.05 -0.60
C GLU A 78 -6.72 11.19 -1.78
N ILE A 79 -6.76 9.87 -1.60
CA ILE A 79 -7.27 8.92 -2.61
C ILE A 79 -8.76 9.14 -2.85
N ALA A 80 -9.55 9.33 -1.80
CA ALA A 80 -10.99 9.62 -1.89
C ALA A 80 -11.24 10.89 -2.70
N GLN A 81 -10.48 11.95 -2.45
CA GLN A 81 -10.55 13.18 -3.22
C GLN A 81 -10.14 12.97 -4.68
N ARG A 82 -9.06 12.22 -4.92
CA ARG A 82 -8.53 11.99 -6.27
C ARG A 82 -9.42 11.10 -7.14
N LEU A 83 -10.11 10.14 -6.53
CA LEU A 83 -11.01 9.20 -7.21
C LEU A 83 -12.49 9.62 -7.18
N GLY A 84 -12.83 10.71 -6.48
CA GLY A 84 -14.22 11.15 -6.32
C GLY A 84 -15.08 10.16 -5.49
N LEU A 85 -14.47 9.48 -4.52
CA LEU A 85 -15.11 8.46 -3.67
C LEU A 85 -15.19 8.94 -2.21
N SER A 86 -15.97 8.24 -1.38
CA SER A 86 -15.93 8.43 0.07
C SER A 86 -14.74 7.71 0.69
N GLU A 87 -14.19 8.26 1.78
CA GLU A 87 -13.07 7.65 2.52
C GLU A 87 -13.38 6.20 2.92
N LYS A 88 -14.61 5.93 3.37
CA LYS A 88 -15.07 4.56 3.70
C LYS A 88 -15.07 3.61 2.51
N THR A 89 -15.33 4.12 1.31
CA THR A 89 -15.27 3.30 0.08
C THR A 89 -13.82 3.00 -0.30
N VAL A 90 -12.93 3.98 -0.16
CA VAL A 90 -11.50 3.78 -0.34
C VAL A 90 -10.94 2.78 0.67
N GLU A 91 -11.33 2.87 1.94
CA GLU A 91 -10.97 1.91 2.98
C GLU A 91 -11.34 0.48 2.61
N ARG A 92 -12.59 0.27 2.19
CA ARG A 92 -13.03 -1.04 1.72
C ARG A 92 -12.26 -1.51 0.49
N HIS A 93 -11.93 -0.62 -0.44
CA HIS A 93 -11.12 -0.95 -1.62
C HIS A 93 -9.69 -1.37 -1.24
N VAL A 94 -9.03 -0.60 -0.37
CA VAL A 94 -7.67 -0.91 0.09
C VAL A 94 -7.65 -2.24 0.85
N LEU A 95 -8.62 -2.47 1.74
CA LEU A 95 -8.73 -3.73 2.48
C LEU A 95 -8.92 -4.93 1.55
N ARG A 96 -9.84 -4.83 0.59
CA ARG A 96 -10.09 -5.90 -0.40
C ARG A 96 -8.84 -6.21 -1.23
N ALA A 97 -8.06 -5.19 -1.58
CA ALA A 97 -6.80 -5.41 -2.29
C ALA A 97 -5.74 -6.09 -1.41
N LEU A 98 -5.66 -5.72 -0.13
CA LEU A 98 -4.76 -6.37 0.83
C LEU A 98 -5.10 -7.84 1.03
N GLU A 99 -6.38 -8.18 1.18
CA GLU A 99 -6.86 -9.56 1.29
C GLU A 99 -6.46 -10.38 0.06
N ALA A 100 -6.63 -9.83 -1.15
CA ALA A 100 -6.23 -10.50 -2.39
C ALA A 100 -4.71 -10.71 -2.46
N CYS A 101 -3.92 -9.71 -2.06
CA CYS A 101 -2.45 -9.82 -2.02
C CYS A 101 -1.98 -10.86 -1.01
N HIS A 102 -2.58 -10.91 0.18
CA HIS A 102 -2.26 -11.90 1.21
C HIS A 102 -2.60 -13.31 0.73
N ALA A 103 -3.82 -13.51 0.23
CA ALA A 103 -4.24 -14.80 -0.30
C ALA A 103 -3.29 -15.30 -1.40
N ALA A 104 -2.86 -14.41 -2.31
CA ALA A 104 -1.93 -14.77 -3.39
C ALA A 104 -0.48 -15.01 -2.93
N ALA A 105 -0.08 -14.46 -1.78
CA ALA A 105 1.25 -14.68 -1.20
C ALA A 105 1.31 -15.97 -0.36
N ASP A 106 0.18 -16.36 0.26
CA ASP A 106 0.04 -17.58 1.04
C ASP A 106 -0.26 -18.82 0.18
N ASP A 107 -0.82 -18.62 -1.02
CA ASP A 107 -1.04 -19.67 -2.02
C ASP A 107 0.29 -20.15 -2.58
N ARG A 108 0.87 -21.15 -1.92
CA ARG A 108 2.00 -21.92 -2.42
C ARG A 108 1.47 -22.86 -3.52
N PRO A 109 1.99 -22.80 -4.76
CA PRO A 109 1.55 -23.69 -5.83
C PRO A 109 1.80 -25.17 -5.51
#